data_AF-A0A379SH08-F1
#
_entry.id   AF-A0A379SH08-F1
#
_cell.length_a   1.000
_cell.length_b   1.000
_cell.length_c   1.000
_cell.angle_alpha   90.00
_cell.angle_beta   90.00
_cell.angle_gamma   90.00
#
_symmetry.space_group_name_H-M   'P 1'
#
loop_
_entity.id
_entity.type
_entity.pdbx_description
1 polymer ?
#
loop_
_entity_poly.entity_id
_entity_poly.type
_entity_poly.pdbx_seq_one_letter_code
_entity_poly.pdbx_strand_id
1 'polypeptide(L)'
;MHDSLTIALLQAREAAMTYFRPIVKSHNLTDQQWRIVRILADSPSMDFHDLAFRTCILRPSLTGNIDAHGAGRAGVATKAG
;
A
#
# COMPACT_ATOMS: atom_id res chain seq x y z
N MET A 1 -14.13 -17.02 -25.15
CA MET A 1 -14.20 -16.92 -23.68
C MET A 1 -13.76 -15.50 -23.36
N HIS A 2 -14.67 -14.62 -22.94
CA HIS A 2 -14.24 -13.28 -22.54
C HIS A 2 -13.53 -13.44 -21.20
N ASP A 3 -12.22 -13.23 -21.17
CA ASP A 3 -11.48 -13.24 -19.92
C ASP A 3 -12.09 -12.17 -19.00
N SER A 4 -12.42 -12.57 -17.78
CA SER A 4 -12.99 -11.64 -16.80
C SER A 4 -12.03 -10.47 -16.62
N LEU A 5 -12.50 -9.24 -16.85
CA LEU A 5 -11.69 -8.04 -16.68
C LEU A 5 -11.07 -7.96 -15.29
N THR A 6 -11.80 -8.41 -14.26
CA THR A 6 -11.28 -8.43 -12.88
C THR A 6 -10.10 -9.40 -12.73
N ILE A 7 -10.15 -10.56 -13.40
CA ILE A 7 -9.06 -11.54 -13.41
C ILE A 7 -7.87 -10.98 -14.20
N ALA A 8 -8.12 -10.38 -15.37
CA ALA A 8 -7.07 -9.78 -16.19
C ALA A 8 -6.30 -8.67 -15.44
N LEU A 9 -7.01 -7.81 -14.69
CA LEU A 9 -6.39 -6.76 -13.88
C LEU A 9 -5.57 -7.32 -12.70
N LEU A 10 -6.03 -8.40 -12.07
CA LEU A 10 -5.25 -9.09 -11.03
C LEU A 10 -3.97 -9.69 -11.61
N GLN A 11 -4.06 -10.37 -12.75
CA GLN A 11 -2.88 -10.93 -13.43
C GLN A 11 -1.90 -9.85 -13.88
N ALA A 12 -2.40 -8.74 -14.44
CA ALA A 12 -1.58 -7.60 -14.83
C ALA A 12 -0.83 -7.00 -13.64
N ARG A 13 -1.50 -6.86 -12.49
CA ARG A 13 -0.88 -6.43 -11.24
C ARG A 13 0.24 -7.39 -10.82
N GLU A 14 -0.01 -8.68 -10.84
CA GLU A 14 1.00 -9.68 -10.43
C GLU A 14 2.21 -9.71 -11.36
N ALA A 15 1.98 -9.60 -12.67
CA ALA A 15 3.04 -9.50 -13.67
C ALA A 15 3.90 -8.24 -13.46
N ALA A 16 3.27 -7.09 -13.24
CA ALA A 16 3.98 -5.84 -12.94
C ALA A 16 4.77 -5.93 -11.64
N MET A 17 4.22 -6.57 -10.59
CA MET A 17 4.92 -6.71 -9.32
C MET A 17 6.20 -7.55 -9.41
N THR A 18 6.34 -8.45 -10.38
CA THR A 18 7.58 -9.20 -10.60
C THR A 18 8.78 -8.27 -10.85
N TYR A 19 8.56 -7.13 -11.51
CA TYR A 19 9.60 -6.13 -11.72
C TYR A 19 9.97 -5.37 -10.44
N PHE A 20 8.97 -5.02 -9.61
CA PHE A 20 9.19 -4.21 -8.41
C PHE A 20 9.67 -5.00 -7.20
N ARG A 21 9.33 -6.29 -7.09
CA ARG A 21 9.65 -7.15 -5.94
C ARG A 21 11.13 -7.14 -5.53
N PRO A 22 12.12 -7.18 -6.45
CA PRO A 22 13.52 -7.05 -6.06
C PRO A 22 13.84 -5.74 -5.34
N ILE A 23 13.29 -4.62 -5.83
CA ILE A 23 13.47 -3.28 -5.23
C ILE A 23 12.76 -3.20 -3.88
N VAL A 24 11.53 -3.71 -3.80
CA VAL A 24 10.75 -3.74 -2.55
C VAL A 24 11.49 -4.56 -1.48
N LYS A 25 12.03 -5.72 -1.86
CA LYS A 25 12.82 -6.58 -0.97
C LYS A 25 14.15 -5.95 -0.56
N SER A 26 14.85 -5.21 -1.43
CA SER A 26 16.10 -4.54 -1.05
C SER A 26 15.89 -3.46 0.02
N HIS A 27 14.68 -2.93 0.14
CA HIS A 27 14.28 -2.01 1.22
C HIS A 27 13.64 -2.71 2.43
N ASN A 28 13.63 -4.05 2.47
CA ASN A 28 12.98 -4.85 3.51
C ASN A 28 11.50 -4.49 3.72
N LEU A 29 10.80 -4.17 2.63
CA LEU A 29 9.38 -3.83 2.64
C LEU A 29 8.55 -5.02 2.12
N THR A 30 7.28 -5.07 2.54
CA THR A 30 6.26 -5.90 1.89
C THR A 30 5.63 -5.17 0.70
N ASP A 31 4.99 -5.92 -0.20
CA ASP A 31 4.21 -5.32 -1.32
C ASP A 31 3.12 -4.35 -0.82
N GLN A 32 2.58 -4.56 0.39
CA GLN A 32 1.61 -3.64 1.01
C GLN A 32 2.28 -2.36 1.51
N GLN A 33 3.39 -2.47 2.23
CA GLN A 33 4.16 -1.32 2.71
C GLN A 33 4.70 -0.48 1.55
N TRP A 34 5.14 -1.10 0.47
CA TRP A 34 5.55 -0.40 -0.74
C TRP A 34 4.44 0.50 -1.30
N ARG A 35 3.18 0.03 -1.31
CA ARG A 35 2.04 0.84 -1.76
C ARG A 35 1.80 2.02 -0.83
N ILE A 36 1.93 1.84 0.49
CA ILE A 36 1.82 2.92 1.47
C ILE A 36 2.88 3.98 1.20
N VAL A 37 4.16 3.58 1.09
CA VAL A 37 5.28 4.49 0.83
C VAL A 37 5.07 5.28 -0.47
N ARG A 38 4.64 4.62 -1.55
CA ARG A 38 4.41 5.28 -2.84
C ARG A 38 3.30 6.34 -2.77
N ILE A 39 2.21 6.07 -2.05
CA ILE A 39 1.14 7.07 -1.88
C ILE A 39 1.61 8.24 -1.01
N LEU A 40 2.36 7.98 0.05
CA LEU A 40 2.86 9.02 0.95
C LEU A 40 4.00 9.84 0.34
N ALA A 41 4.77 9.28 -0.59
CA ALA A 41 5.79 10.02 -1.34
C ALA A 41 5.19 11.19 -2.14
N ASP A 42 4.01 10.98 -2.75
CA ASP A 42 3.30 12.00 -3.52
C ASP A 42 2.39 12.89 -2.64
N SER A 43 1.96 12.38 -1.48
CA SER A 43 1.01 13.05 -0.60
C SER A 43 1.34 12.73 0.87
N PRO A 44 2.27 13.48 1.50
CA PRO A 44 2.85 13.12 2.79
C PRO A 44 1.88 13.27 3.98
N SER A 45 0.81 14.03 3.82
CA SER A 45 -0.26 14.16 4.82
C SER A 45 -1.56 13.64 4.23
N MET A 46 -2.02 12.49 4.73
CA MET A 46 -3.26 11.86 4.30
C MET A 46 -3.94 11.25 5.51
N ASP A 47 -5.27 11.32 5.55
CA ASP A 47 -6.02 10.62 6.59
C ASP A 47 -5.96 9.11 6.36
N PHE A 48 -6.23 8.36 7.42
CA PHE A 48 -6.12 6.91 7.42
C PHE A 48 -7.16 6.21 6.53
N HIS A 49 -8.35 6.78 6.40
CA HIS A 49 -9.42 6.25 5.54
C HIS A 49 -9.04 6.38 4.07
N ASP A 50 -8.58 7.56 3.67
CA ASP A 50 -8.08 7.84 2.33
C ASP A 50 -6.86 6.99 2.00
N LEU A 51 -5.93 6.83 2.93
CA LEU A 51 -4.76 5.98 2.75
C LEU A 51 -5.17 4.52 2.52
N ALA A 52 -6.07 3.97 3.34
CA ALA A 52 -6.60 2.61 3.16
C ALA A 52 -7.29 2.42 1.80
N PHE A 53 -8.09 3.41 1.38
CA PHE A 53 -8.77 3.39 0.08
C PHE A 53 -7.78 3.40 -1.09
N ARG A 54 -6.86 4.38 -1.13
CA ARG A 54 -5.88 4.55 -2.22
C ARG A 54 -4.87 3.41 -2.29
N THR A 55 -4.50 2.86 -1.14
CA THR A 55 -3.62 1.70 -1.08
C THR A 55 -4.37 0.38 -1.22
N CYS A 56 -5.71 0.37 -1.38
CA CYS A 56 -6.55 -0.83 -1.35
C CYS A 56 -6.09 -1.85 -0.29
N ILE A 57 -5.88 -1.40 0.94
CA ILE A 57 -5.54 -2.20 2.11
C ILE A 57 -6.69 -2.03 3.11
N LEU A 58 -7.11 -3.14 3.74
CA LEU A 58 -8.12 -3.08 4.78
C LEU A 58 -7.59 -2.31 5.99
N ARG A 59 -8.42 -1.43 6.57
CA ARG A 59 -8.04 -0.59 7.73
C ARG A 59 -7.38 -1.38 8.87
N PRO A 60 -7.90 -2.53 9.34
CA PRO A 60 -7.26 -3.31 10.40
C PRO A 60 -5.84 -3.77 10.05
N SER A 61 -5.61 -4.15 8.79
CA SER A 61 -4.29 -4.54 8.30
C SER A 61 -3.35 -3.33 8.18
N LEU A 62 -3.88 -2.15 7.85
CA LEU A 62 -3.09 -0.93 7.76
C LEU A 62 -2.54 -0.53 9.15
N THR A 63 -3.36 -0.64 10.20
CA THR A 63 -2.95 -0.32 11.59
C THR A 63 -1.80 -1.21 12.03
N GLY A 64 -1.93 -2.53 11.84
CA GLY A 64 -0.88 -3.49 12.20
C GLY A 64 0.43 -3.30 11.42
N ASN A 65 0.37 -2.90 10.14
CA ASN A 65 1.56 -2.63 9.33
C ASN A 65 2.29 -1.33 9.75
N ILE A 66 1.54 -0.30 10.17
CA ILE A 66 2.11 0.99 10.59
C ILE A 66 2.76 0.87 11.98
N ASP A 67 2.09 0.16 12.91
CA ASP A 67 2.57 0.00 14.28
C ASP A 67 3.79 -0.93 14.37
N ALA A 68 3.87 -1.96 13.52
CA ALA A 68 4.96 -2.93 13.56
C ALA A 68 6.31 -2.39 13.07
N HIS A 69 6.34 -1.38 12.18
CA HIS A 69 7.58 -0.92 11.50
C HIS A 69 7.83 0.59 11.61
N GLY A 70 7.17 1.30 12.54
CA GLY A 70 7.50 2.70 12.85
C GLY A 70 7.11 3.72 11.76
N ALA A 71 6.32 3.31 10.76
CA ALA A 71 5.74 4.22 9.77
C ALA A 71 4.76 5.23 10.40
N GLY A 72 4.37 5.03 11.66
CA GLY A 72 3.57 5.97 12.44
C GLY A 72 4.25 7.31 12.74
N ARG A 73 5.55 7.47 12.42
CA ARG A 73 6.27 8.76 12.59
C ARG A 73 6.32 9.61 11.31
N ALA A 74 5.93 9.07 10.16
CA ALA A 74 5.91 9.79 8.89
C ALA A 74 4.47 10.09 8.47
N GLY A 75 3.90 11.20 8.97
CA GLY A 75 2.83 11.90 8.27
C GLY A 75 1.38 11.42 8.41
N VAL A 76 1.11 10.32 9.13
CA VAL A 76 -0.29 9.95 9.44
C VAL A 76 -0.79 10.84 10.59
N ALA A 77 -1.28 12.02 10.23
CA ALA A 77 -1.97 12.89 11.16
C ALA A 77 -3.31 12.24 11.54
N THR A 78 -3.32 11.55 12.69
CA THR A 78 -4.54 11.11 13.36
C THR A 78 -5.35 12.34 13.77
N LYS A 79 -6.28 12.78 12.92
CA LYS A 79 -7.43 13.55 13.43
C LYS A 79 -8.47 12.54 13.92
N ALA A 80 -8.37 12.22 15.20
CA ALA A 80 -9.48 11.67 15.96
C ALA A 80 -10.56 12.75 16.06
N GLY A 81 -11.76 12.44 15.57
CA GLY A 81 -12.99 13.18 15.71
C GLY A 81 -14.13 12.18 15.68
#